data_AF-A0A662CL88-F1
#
_entry.id   AF-A0A662CL88-F1
#
_cell.length_a   1.000
_cell.length_b   1.000
_cell.length_c   1.000
_cell.angle_alpha   90.00
_cell.angle_beta   90.00
_cell.angle_gamma   90.00
#
_symmetry.space_group_name_H-M   'P 1'
#
loop_
_entity.id
_entity.type
_entity.pdbx_description
1 polymer ?
#
loop_
_entity_poly.entity_id
_entity_poly.type
_entity_poly.pdbx_seq_one_letter_code
_entity_poly.pdbx_strand_id
1 'polypeptide(L)'
;MIATEQATKITERIAHLREKVLSTKPTVCTERARFYTEVYRDNEEQPVIIKRALALQKTLEKMTIFIDEGELIVGNQSSGHRAAPIFPEYAVDWLPEEMDELDKRPGDAFFITE
;
A
#
# COMPACT_ATOMS: atom_id res chain seq x y z
N MET A 1 -30.05 17.13 -29.29
CA MET A 1 -28.89 17.12 -28.38
C MET A 1 -29.44 16.98 -26.97
N ILE A 2 -29.42 15.78 -26.39
CA ILE A 2 -29.84 15.59 -25.00
C ILE A 2 -28.58 15.70 -24.16
N ALA A 3 -28.41 16.85 -23.49
CA ALA A 3 -27.41 16.99 -22.46
C ALA A 3 -27.82 16.08 -21.30
N THR A 4 -27.07 15.01 -21.07
CA THR A 4 -27.19 14.15 -19.89
C THR A 4 -26.36 14.76 -18.75
N GLU A 5 -26.79 15.91 -18.24
CA GLU A 5 -26.25 16.46 -17.00
C GLU A 5 -27.11 16.02 -15.82
N GLN A 6 -26.79 14.86 -15.28
CA GLN A 6 -26.88 14.65 -13.84
C GLN A 6 -25.45 14.48 -13.33
N ALA A 7 -24.74 15.60 -13.20
CA ALA A 7 -23.58 15.64 -12.33
C ALA A 7 -24.09 15.35 -10.91
N THR A 8 -23.92 14.12 -10.44
CA THR A 8 -24.30 13.74 -9.08
C THR A 8 -23.53 14.63 -8.12
N LYS A 9 -24.24 15.43 -7.32
CA LYS A 9 -23.62 16.32 -6.34
C LYS A 9 -22.77 15.48 -5.38
N ILE A 10 -21.46 15.70 -5.38
CA ILE A 10 -20.53 15.05 -4.46
C ILE A 10 -20.95 15.38 -3.04
N THR A 11 -21.13 14.36 -2.20
CA THR A 11 -21.46 14.57 -0.78
C THR A 11 -20.24 15.08 -0.03
N GLU A 12 -20.47 15.77 1.09
CA GLU A 12 -19.38 16.27 1.94
C GLU A 12 -18.42 15.15 2.36
N ARG A 13 -18.94 13.97 2.69
CA ARG A 13 -18.14 12.77 2.99
C ARG A 13 -17.17 12.40 1.86
N ILE A 14 -17.66 12.36 0.62
CA ILE A 14 -16.82 11.99 -0.54
C ILE A 14 -15.80 13.10 -0.85
N ALA A 15 -16.20 14.37 -0.70
CA ALA A 15 -15.28 15.50 -0.85
C ALA A 15 -14.14 15.43 0.18
N HIS A 16 -14.46 15.12 1.44
CA HIS A 16 -13.47 14.95 2.52
C HIS A 16 -12.52 13.78 2.28
N LEU A 17 -13.04 12.60 1.92
CA LEU A 17 -12.21 11.43 1.60
C LEU A 17 -11.27 11.71 0.42
N ARG A 18 -11.75 12.41 -0.62
CA ARG A 18 -10.92 12.81 -1.76
C ARG A 18 -9.80 13.74 -1.31
N GLU A 19 -10.11 14.75 -0.50
CA GLU A 19 -9.12 15.71 -0.02
C GLU A 19 -8.05 15.04 0.84
N LYS A 20 -8.42 14.10 1.72
CA LYS A 20 -7.47 13.29 2.48
C LYS A 20 -6.47 12.57 1.57
N VAL A 21 -6.94 11.90 0.51
CA VAL A 21 -6.05 11.22 -0.44
C VAL A 21 -5.14 12.22 -1.16
N LEU A 22 -5.69 13.32 -1.68
CA LEU A 22 -4.91 14.30 -2.45
C LEU A 22 -3.85 15.02 -1.60
N SER A 23 -4.18 15.33 -0.35
CA SER A 23 -3.29 16.02 0.60
C SER A 23 -2.25 15.09 1.26
N THR A 24 -2.50 13.77 1.27
CA THR A 24 -1.56 12.80 1.84
C THR A 24 -0.31 12.64 0.96
N LYS A 25 0.87 12.76 1.57
CA LYS A 25 2.14 12.46 0.90
C LYS A 25 2.29 10.94 0.69
N PRO A 26 2.70 10.46 -0.49
CA PRO A 26 2.97 9.04 -0.70
C PRO A 26 4.07 8.54 0.23
N THR A 27 3.88 7.38 0.84
CA THR A 27 4.86 6.76 1.75
C THR A 27 5.08 5.29 1.40
N VAL A 28 5.98 4.61 2.11
CA VAL A 28 6.24 3.18 1.94
C VAL A 28 5.73 2.42 3.16
N CYS A 29 4.98 1.32 2.92
CA CYS A 29 4.56 0.40 3.97
C CYS A 29 5.46 -0.85 3.96
N THR A 30 6.15 -1.10 5.06
CA THR A 30 7.16 -2.18 5.17
C THR A 30 6.58 -3.49 5.71
N GLU A 31 5.35 -3.50 6.24
CA GLU A 31 4.77 -4.65 6.93
C GLU A 31 4.76 -5.91 6.06
N ARG A 32 4.22 -5.80 4.84
CA ARG A 32 4.18 -6.93 3.89
C ARG A 32 5.57 -7.46 3.59
N ALA A 33 6.53 -6.58 3.29
CA ALA A 33 7.89 -7.00 2.99
C ALA A 33 8.51 -7.75 4.16
N ARG A 34 8.36 -7.23 5.37
CA ARG A 34 8.79 -7.91 6.60
C ARG A 34 8.17 -9.30 6.73
N PHE A 35 6.85 -9.44 6.55
CA PHE A 35 6.18 -10.74 6.67
C PHE A 35 6.64 -11.74 5.60
N TYR A 36 6.78 -11.28 4.35
CA TYR A 36 7.27 -12.12 3.25
C TYR A 36 8.71 -12.57 3.51
N THR A 37 9.58 -11.66 3.93
CA THR A 37 10.97 -11.98 4.26
C THR A 37 11.07 -12.97 5.42
N GLU A 38 10.29 -12.79 6.49
CA GLU A 38 10.24 -13.75 7.60
C GLU A 38 9.78 -15.14 7.12
N VAL A 39 8.68 -15.23 6.37
CA VAL A 39 8.17 -16.53 5.88
C VAL A 39 9.16 -17.22 4.93
N TYR A 40 9.78 -16.48 4.01
CA TYR A 40 10.71 -17.07 3.06
C TYR A 40 11.97 -17.62 3.73
N ARG A 41 12.43 -16.97 4.80
CA ARG A 41 13.57 -17.40 5.63
C ARG A 41 13.24 -18.62 6.48
N ASP A 42 12.04 -18.65 7.06
CA ASP A 42 11.63 -19.74 7.96
C ASP A 42 11.21 -21.01 7.20
N ASN A 43 11.08 -20.94 5.86
CA ASN A 43 10.56 -22.03 5.01
C ASN A 43 11.44 -22.19 3.76
N GLU A 44 12.76 -22.12 3.89
CA GLU A 44 13.71 -22.18 2.77
C GLU A 44 13.57 -23.45 1.91
N GLU A 45 13.22 -24.58 2.54
CA GLU A 45 13.06 -25.90 1.95
C GLU A 45 11.75 -26.09 1.19
N GLN A 46 10.75 -25.24 1.43
CA GLN A 46 9.44 -25.38 0.82
C GLN A 46 9.43 -24.98 -0.67
N PRO A 47 8.56 -25.56 -1.50
CA PRO A 47 8.31 -25.04 -2.84
C PRO A 47 7.82 -23.59 -2.81
N VAL A 48 8.18 -22.79 -3.82
CA VAL A 48 7.83 -21.35 -3.89
C VAL A 48 6.33 -21.10 -3.72
N ILE A 49 5.48 -21.98 -4.25
CA ILE A 49 4.02 -21.85 -4.12
C ILE A 49 3.55 -21.93 -2.66
N ILE A 50 4.19 -22.79 -1.86
CA ILE A 50 3.89 -22.92 -0.43
C ILE A 50 4.39 -21.69 0.33
N LYS A 51 5.60 -21.21 0.05
CA LYS A 51 6.13 -19.97 0.65
C LYS A 51 5.19 -18.78 0.39
N ARG A 52 4.68 -18.64 -0.84
CA ARG A 52 3.73 -17.59 -1.21
C ARG A 52 2.39 -17.72 -0.48
N ALA A 53 1.86 -18.93 -0.35
CA ALA A 53 0.63 -19.18 0.40
C ALA A 53 0.77 -18.79 1.88
N LEU A 54 1.86 -19.23 2.52
CA LEU A 54 2.18 -18.89 3.91
C LEU A 54 2.44 -17.39 4.11
N ALA A 55 3.11 -16.73 3.17
CA ALA A 55 3.40 -15.31 3.23
C ALA A 55 2.14 -14.45 3.09
N LEU A 56 1.24 -14.84 2.18
CA LEU A 56 -0.09 -14.24 2.08
C LEU A 56 -0.89 -14.45 3.36
N GLN A 57 -0.93 -15.67 3.88
CA GLN A 57 -1.62 -15.98 5.14
C GLN A 57 -1.11 -15.10 6.28
N LYS A 58 0.21 -15.04 6.50
CA LYS A 58 0.80 -14.22 7.56
C LYS A 58 0.47 -12.74 7.38
N THR A 59 0.49 -12.24 6.14
CA THR A 59 0.10 -10.85 5.85
C THR A 59 -1.35 -10.60 6.24
N LEU A 60 -2.29 -11.46 5.80
CA LEU A 60 -3.71 -11.30 6.13
C LEU A 60 -4.01 -11.45 7.63
N GLU A 61 -3.21 -12.23 8.36
CA GLU A 61 -3.38 -12.43 9.81
C GLU A 61 -2.75 -11.32 10.67
N LYS A 62 -1.70 -10.64 10.17
CA LYS A 62 -0.84 -9.78 11.00
C LYS A 62 -0.76 -8.33 10.54
N MET A 63 -1.11 -8.03 9.29
CA MET A 63 -1.04 -6.66 8.79
C MET A 63 -2.00 -5.74 9.56
N THR A 64 -1.57 -4.51 9.78
CA THR A 64 -2.39 -3.46 10.38
C THR A 64 -3.66 -3.26 9.57
N ILE A 65 -4.81 -3.38 10.23
CA ILE A 65 -6.11 -3.05 9.65
C ILE A 65 -6.31 -1.54 9.74
N PHE A 66 -6.26 -0.88 8.59
CA PHE A 66 -6.50 0.54 8.46
C PHE A 66 -7.95 0.79 8.02
N ILE A 67 -8.68 1.59 8.80
CA ILE A 67 -10.04 2.06 8.51
C ILE A 67 -10.05 3.55 8.84
N ASP A 68 -10.36 4.39 7.84
CA ASP A 68 -10.38 5.84 8.03
C ASP A 68 -11.79 6.36 8.30
N GLU A 69 -11.85 7.51 8.95
CA GLU A 69 -13.11 8.20 9.25
C GLU A 69 -13.83 8.60 7.96
N GLY A 70 -15.09 8.16 7.85
CA GLY A 70 -15.97 8.42 6.72
C GLY A 70 -16.00 7.30 5.67
N GLU A 71 -15.16 6.26 5.81
CA GLU A 71 -15.20 5.11 4.91
C GLU A 71 -16.46 4.27 5.13
N LEU A 72 -17.15 3.92 4.04
CA LEU A 72 -18.25 2.95 4.04
C LEU A 72 -17.84 1.60 3.45
N ILE A 73 -16.81 1.62 2.60
CA ILE A 73 -16.13 0.44 2.10
C ILE A 73 -14.73 0.52 2.68
N VAL A 74 -14.37 -0.49 3.48
CA VAL A 74 -13.14 -0.50 4.26
C VAL A 74 -12.17 -1.55 3.72
N GLY A 75 -10.90 -1.39 4.08
CA GLY A 75 -9.81 -2.28 3.67
C GLY A 75 -8.77 -1.52 2.86
N ASN A 76 -7.52 -1.64 3.30
CA ASN A 76 -6.37 -1.05 2.66
C ASN A 76 -5.29 -2.13 2.52
N GLN A 77 -4.44 -2.03 1.50
CA GLN A 77 -3.29 -2.91 1.26
C GLN A 77 -2.03 -2.44 2.01
N SER A 78 -2.17 -1.45 2.88
CA SER A 78 -1.11 -0.84 3.67
C SER A 78 -1.65 -0.32 5.00
N SER A 79 -0.76 0.10 5.89
CA SER A 79 -1.12 0.63 7.21
C SER A 79 -1.67 2.06 7.19
N GLY A 80 -1.80 2.70 6.02
CA GLY A 80 -2.27 4.08 5.92
C GLY A 80 -2.60 4.57 4.51
N HIS A 81 -2.99 5.83 4.39
CA HIS A 81 -3.27 6.45 3.10
C HIS A 81 -2.02 6.58 2.25
N ARG A 82 -2.16 6.27 0.95
CA ARG A 82 -1.09 6.41 -0.06
C ARG A 82 0.25 5.80 0.35
N ALA A 83 0.24 4.75 1.16
CA ALA A 83 1.43 3.97 1.48
C ALA A 83 1.56 2.78 0.52
N ALA A 84 2.68 2.68 -0.20
CA ALA A 84 2.94 1.58 -1.12
C ALA A 84 3.54 0.38 -0.38
N PRO A 85 2.92 -0.81 -0.40
CA PRO A 85 3.54 -2.01 0.13
C PRO A 85 4.71 -2.47 -0.76
N ILE A 86 5.76 -3.02 -0.15
CA ILE A 86 6.91 -3.57 -0.86
C ILE A 86 6.75 -5.08 -1.12
N PHE A 87 7.18 -5.52 -2.31
CA PHE A 87 7.07 -6.89 -2.79
C PHE A 87 8.45 -7.53 -3.00
N PRO A 88 9.14 -7.91 -1.90
CA PRO A 88 10.54 -8.32 -1.94
C PRO A 88 10.80 -9.61 -2.73
N GLU A 89 9.77 -10.38 -3.03
CA GLU A 89 9.88 -11.63 -3.80
C GLU A 89 9.92 -11.44 -5.34
N TYR A 90 9.85 -10.19 -5.81
CA TYR A 90 10.00 -9.82 -7.22
C TYR A 90 11.35 -9.09 -7.46
N ALA A 91 11.40 -8.16 -8.41
CA ALA A 91 12.55 -7.33 -8.68
C ALA A 91 12.59 -6.14 -7.70
N VAL A 92 13.40 -6.26 -6.65
CA VAL A 92 13.62 -5.21 -5.63
C VAL A 92 15.08 -4.82 -5.45
N ASP A 93 15.99 -5.36 -6.28
CA ASP A 93 17.43 -5.10 -6.16
C ASP A 93 17.79 -3.62 -6.36
N TRP A 94 16.96 -2.88 -7.08
CA TRP A 94 17.08 -1.42 -7.28
C TRP A 94 16.69 -0.61 -6.04
N LEU A 95 15.88 -1.17 -5.14
CA LEU A 95 15.28 -0.41 -4.04
C LEU A 95 16.33 0.10 -3.04
N PRO A 96 17.33 -0.70 -2.60
CA PRO A 96 18.41 -0.19 -1.75
C PRO A 96 19.25 0.90 -2.41
N GLU A 97 19.43 0.84 -3.73
CA GLU A 97 20.25 1.80 -4.49
C GLU A 97 19.58 3.17 -4.62
N GLU A 98 18.24 3.20 -4.64
CA GLU A 98 17.44 4.41 -4.83
C GLU A 98 16.75 4.90 -3.55
N MET A 99 16.96 4.24 -2.41
CA MET A 99 16.22 4.51 -1.18
C MET A 99 16.34 5.96 -0.72
N ASP A 100 17.55 6.53 -0.78
CA ASP A 100 17.85 7.92 -0.41
C ASP A 100 17.39 8.95 -1.46
N GLU A 101 16.93 8.49 -2.63
CA GLU A 101 16.49 9.33 -3.74
C GLU A 101 14.98 9.30 -3.96
N LEU A 102 14.25 8.40 -3.28
CA LEU A 102 12.80 8.22 -3.46
C LEU A 102 12.00 9.50 -3.22
N ASP A 103 12.39 10.32 -2.24
CA ASP A 103 11.69 11.55 -1.87
C ASP A 103 12.10 12.75 -2.75
N LYS A 104 13.20 12.63 -3.50
CA LYS A 104 13.74 13.65 -4.42
C LYS A 104 13.24 13.49 -5.86
N ARG A 105 12.55 12.39 -6.17
CA ARG A 105 12.07 12.13 -7.53
C ARG A 105 11.17 13.27 -8.02
N PRO A 106 11.31 13.71 -9.29
CA PRO A 106 10.49 14.81 -9.85
C PRO A 106 9.01 14.44 -10.01
N GLY A 107 8.70 13.14 -10.01
CA GLY A 107 7.35 12.57 -9.97
C GLY A 107 7.40 11.24 -9.23
N ASP A 108 6.25 10.76 -8.76
CA ASP A 108 6.14 9.49 -8.01
C ASP A 108 7.14 9.39 -6.84
N ALA A 109 7.30 10.51 -6.12
CA ALA A 109 8.14 10.58 -4.93
C ALA A 109 7.47 9.87 -3.76
N PHE A 110 8.27 9.11 -3.00
CA PHE A 110 7.85 8.41 -1.80
C PHE A 110 8.66 8.89 -0.59
N PHE A 111 7.96 9.21 0.49
CA PHE A 111 8.56 9.69 1.73
C PHE A 111 8.64 8.51 2.72
N ILE A 112 9.87 8.10 3.03
CA ILE A 112 10.11 7.01 3.99
C ILE A 112 10.04 7.60 5.40
N THR A 113 9.22 7.00 6.26
CA THR A 113 9.20 7.29 7.70
C THR A 113 10.09 6.27 8.42
N GLU A 114 10.82 6.70 9.45
CA GLU A 114 11.62 5.80 10.30
C GLU A 114 10.79 4.68 10.95
#